data_AF-A0A4P6AN44-F1
#
_entry.id   AF-A0A4P6AN44-F1
#
_cell.length_a   1.000
_cell.length_b   1.000
_cell.length_c   1.000
_cell.angle_alpha   90.00
_cell.angle_beta   90.00
_cell.angle_gamma   90.00
#
_symmetry.space_group_name_H-M   'P 1'
#
loop_
_entity.id
_entity.type
_entity.pdbx_description
1 polymer ?
#
loop_
_entity_poly.entity_id
_entity_poly.type
_entity_poly.pdbx_seq_one_letter_code
_entity_poly.pdbx_strand_id
1 'polypeptide(L)'
;MKLFLALVLLLTVNKVHSKEEDVVKVDPNLSGIFSTFAKLCAGEIKDESDIAGADQLNRSGLDYSLDSLKLLDSYLLSVHQKISSFPQKELENTVLWCGAYVGEVITRTAKGDYLWEAYDSYVERNPEIKEVMPLSFTTRTILVSGEDGKAMTLPVNKVYRFLTEGPENNIHYYGQGFIN
;
A
#
# COMPACT_ATOMS: atom_id res chain seq x y z
N MET A 1 -3.68 -2.30 18.38
CA MET A 1 -4.96 -2.96 17.96
C MET A 1 -6.05 -1.97 17.48
N LYS A 2 -6.01 -0.69 17.86
CA LYS A 2 -7.06 0.30 17.48
C LYS A 2 -7.08 0.70 15.99
N LEU A 3 -5.93 0.84 15.31
CA LEU A 3 -5.89 1.20 13.88
C LEU A 3 -6.42 0.08 12.95
N PHE A 4 -6.15 -1.18 13.28
CA PHE A 4 -6.61 -2.31 12.48
C PHE A 4 -8.14 -2.49 12.55
N LEU A 5 -8.71 -2.29 13.75
CA LEU A 5 -10.16 -2.21 13.91
C LEU A 5 -10.75 -0.99 13.18
N ALA A 6 -10.07 0.15 13.18
CA ALA A 6 -10.54 1.34 12.49
C ALA A 6 -10.67 1.12 10.97
N LEU A 7 -9.68 0.48 10.33
CA LEU A 7 -9.75 0.15 8.90
C LEU A 7 -10.88 -0.86 8.59
N VAL A 8 -11.07 -1.88 9.44
CA VAL A 8 -12.16 -2.86 9.28
C VAL A 8 -13.53 -2.21 9.48
N LEU A 9 -13.68 -1.32 10.46
CA LEU A 9 -14.94 -0.59 10.72
C LEU A 9 -15.27 0.39 9.60
N LEU A 10 -14.28 1.12 9.06
CA LEU A 10 -14.50 2.12 8.02
C LEU A 10 -15.05 1.50 6.73
N LEU A 11 -14.52 0.33 6.35
CA LEU A 11 -14.94 -0.39 5.15
C LEU A 11 -16.35 -1.00 5.29
N THR A 12 -16.85 -1.19 6.52
CA THR A 12 -18.22 -1.72 6.74
C THR A 12 -19.32 -0.65 6.72
N VAL A 13 -19.00 0.64 6.85
CA VAL A 13 -20.01 1.72 7.04
C VAL A 13 -20.46 2.38 5.73
N ASN A 14 -19.71 2.29 4.63
CA ASN A 14 -20.00 3.00 3.36
C ASN A 14 -21.06 2.35 2.46
N LYS A 15 -22.11 1.75 3.03
CA LYS A 15 -23.25 1.22 2.26
C LYS A 15 -24.45 2.16 2.32
N VAL A 16 -24.38 3.29 1.62
CA VAL A 16 -25.56 4.13 1.34
C VAL A 16 -25.64 4.41 -0.16
N HIS A 17 -26.81 4.07 -0.70
CA HIS A 17 -27.19 4.06 -2.11
C HIS A 17 -27.44 5.48 -2.65
N SER A 18 -26.79 5.85 -3.76
CA SER A 18 -27.35 6.76 -4.77
C SER A 18 -26.60 6.64 -6.10
N LYS A 19 -27.38 6.59 -7.18
CA LYS A 19 -26.97 6.64 -8.58
C LYS A 19 -26.63 8.09 -8.94
N GLU A 20 -25.38 8.35 -9.31
CA GLU A 20 -24.92 9.53 -10.02
C GLU A 20 -23.62 9.13 -10.74
N GLU A 21 -23.35 9.76 -11.88
CA GLU A 21 -22.38 9.46 -12.95
C GLU A 21 -21.03 8.85 -12.50
N ASP A 22 -20.41 8.04 -13.39
CA ASP A 22 -19.15 7.27 -13.26
C ASP A 22 -17.91 8.11 -12.86
N VAL A 23 -17.99 8.81 -11.74
CA VAL A 23 -16.86 9.37 -11.01
C VAL A 23 -16.41 8.28 -10.06
N VAL A 24 -15.14 7.87 -10.16
CA VAL A 24 -14.50 7.00 -9.18
C VAL A 24 -14.84 7.57 -7.79
N LYS A 25 -15.65 6.85 -7.00
CA LYS A 25 -15.95 7.23 -5.62
C LYS A 25 -14.68 7.00 -4.81
N VAL A 26 -13.79 7.99 -4.83
CA VAL A 26 -12.62 8.04 -3.96
C VAL A 26 -13.15 8.15 -2.54
N ASP A 27 -12.88 7.16 -1.70
CA ASP A 27 -13.09 7.32 -0.26
C ASP A 27 -11.98 8.22 0.27
N PRO A 28 -12.25 9.51 0.60
CA PRO A 28 -11.22 10.43 1.06
C PRO A 28 -10.57 9.96 2.37
N ASN A 29 -11.24 9.09 3.13
CA ASN A 29 -10.71 8.54 4.35
C ASN A 29 -9.60 7.50 4.08
N LEU A 30 -9.70 6.73 2.99
CA LEU A 30 -8.70 5.72 2.65
C LEU A 30 -7.35 6.35 2.29
N SER A 31 -7.37 7.42 1.48
CA SER A 31 -6.15 8.16 1.16
C SER A 31 -5.50 8.76 2.42
N GLY A 32 -6.29 9.30 3.36
CA GLY A 32 -5.78 9.78 4.64
C GLY A 32 -5.15 8.68 5.52
N ILE A 33 -5.75 7.49 5.53
CA ILE A 33 -5.22 6.32 6.25
C ILE A 33 -3.88 5.87 5.64
N PHE A 34 -3.79 5.75 4.32
CA PHE A 34 -2.55 5.32 3.65
C PHE A 34 -1.45 6.38 3.75
N SER A 35 -1.80 7.66 3.70
CA SER A 35 -0.86 8.73 4.03
C SER A 35 -0.31 8.57 5.46
N THR A 36 -1.16 8.20 6.43
CA THR A 36 -0.73 7.93 7.81
C THR A 36 0.22 6.73 7.89
N PHE A 37 -0.08 5.63 7.20
CA PHE A 37 0.82 4.47 7.15
C PHE A 37 2.16 4.77 6.48
N ALA A 38 2.17 5.59 5.44
CA ALA A 38 3.40 6.03 4.80
C ALA A 38 4.26 6.89 5.75
N LYS A 39 3.64 7.78 6.52
CA LYS A 39 4.33 8.57 7.56
C LYS A 39 4.88 7.71 8.70
N LEU A 40 4.17 6.64 9.09
CA LEU A 40 4.67 5.65 10.03
C LEU A 40 5.91 4.92 9.47
N CYS A 41 5.90 4.54 8.19
CA CYS A 41 7.08 3.97 7.51
C CYS A 41 8.28 4.91 7.57
N ALA A 42 8.07 6.17 7.18
CA ALA A 42 9.08 7.24 7.19
C ALA A 42 9.54 7.66 8.60
N GLY A 43 8.85 7.21 9.65
CA GLY A 43 9.11 7.61 11.04
C GLY A 43 8.79 9.07 11.35
N GLU A 44 7.98 9.72 10.51
CA GLU A 44 7.44 11.06 10.78
C GLU A 44 6.47 11.06 11.96
N ILE A 45 5.80 9.92 12.18
CA ILE A 45 4.94 9.65 13.32
C ILE A 45 5.28 8.29 13.92
N LYS A 46 4.87 8.06 15.18
CA LYS A 46 5.16 6.85 15.95
C LYS A 46 3.88 6.14 16.37
N ASP A 47 3.95 4.82 16.51
CA ASP A 47 2.91 3.94 17.08
C ASP A 47 3.53 3.07 18.19
N GLU A 48 2.70 2.35 18.94
CA GLU A 48 3.12 1.43 20.01
C GLU A 48 3.94 0.23 19.49
N SER A 49 3.70 -0.17 18.24
CA SER A 49 4.37 -1.28 17.56
C SER A 49 4.89 -0.81 16.21
N ASP A 50 6.15 -1.09 15.92
CA ASP A 50 6.84 -0.63 14.70
C ASP A 50 6.85 -1.74 13.61
N ILE A 51 7.56 -1.49 12.51
CA ILE A 51 7.90 -2.44 11.45
C ILE A 51 9.00 -3.41 11.91
N ALA A 52 9.09 -4.56 11.25
CA ALA A 52 10.14 -5.53 11.49
C ALA A 52 11.51 -4.92 11.24
N GLY A 53 12.43 -5.00 12.20
CA GLY A 53 13.80 -4.48 12.04
C GLY A 53 13.85 -2.99 11.75
N ALA A 54 13.02 -2.18 12.41
CA ALA A 54 12.91 -0.74 12.17
C ALA A 54 14.26 0.02 12.25
N ASP A 55 15.21 -0.47 13.05
CA ASP A 55 16.57 0.05 13.20
C ASP A 55 17.44 -0.12 11.93
N GLN A 56 17.04 -1.01 11.01
CA GLN A 56 17.73 -1.27 9.75
C GLN A 56 17.24 -0.37 8.61
N LEU A 57 16.10 0.32 8.79
CA LEU A 57 15.58 1.24 7.79
C LEU A 57 16.19 2.64 7.96
N ASN A 58 16.87 3.13 6.93
CA ASN A 58 17.32 4.53 6.88
C ASN A 58 16.13 5.49 6.61
N ARG A 59 15.32 5.71 7.65
CA ARG A 59 14.15 6.60 7.63
C ARG A 59 14.47 8.04 7.21
N SER A 60 15.67 8.54 7.54
CA SER A 60 16.07 9.90 7.18
C SER A 60 16.21 10.14 5.67
N GLY A 61 16.37 9.07 4.88
CA GLY A 61 16.41 9.15 3.42
C GLY A 61 15.05 8.88 2.75
N LEU A 62 13.99 8.69 3.52
CA LEU A 62 12.65 8.44 2.99
C LEU A 62 11.92 9.77 2.69
N ASP A 63 12.17 10.33 1.50
CA ASP A 63 11.63 11.62 1.04
C ASP A 63 10.51 11.53 -0.01
N TYR A 64 10.00 10.32 -0.25
CA TYR A 64 8.95 9.97 -1.20
C TYR A 64 9.34 10.19 -2.68
N SER A 65 10.64 10.29 -2.95
CA SER A 65 11.17 10.16 -4.30
C SER A 65 11.17 8.71 -4.76
N LEU A 66 11.27 8.48 -6.07
CA LEU A 66 11.55 7.14 -6.60
C LEU A 66 12.83 6.55 -5.98
N ASP A 67 13.90 7.34 -5.86
CA ASP A 67 15.18 6.87 -5.34
C ASP A 67 15.09 6.39 -3.89
N SER A 68 14.21 6.96 -3.07
CA SER A 68 13.96 6.49 -1.71
C SER A 68 13.51 5.02 -1.65
N LEU A 69 12.90 4.48 -2.73
CA LEU A 69 12.51 3.07 -2.79
C LEU A 69 13.71 2.11 -2.79
N LYS A 70 14.90 2.57 -3.20
CA LYS A 70 16.14 1.76 -3.11
C LYS A 70 16.53 1.49 -1.65
N LEU A 71 16.24 2.44 -0.76
CA LEU A 71 16.45 2.28 0.68
C LEU A 71 15.49 1.23 1.25
N LEU A 72 14.23 1.28 0.81
CA LEU A 72 13.25 0.26 1.19
C LEU A 72 13.58 -1.12 0.60
N ASP A 73 14.04 -1.23 -0.65
CA ASP A 73 14.49 -2.52 -1.22
C ASP A 73 15.61 -3.15 -0.38
N SER A 74 16.59 -2.33 0.02
CA SER A 74 17.73 -2.79 0.85
C SER A 74 17.26 -3.26 2.23
N TYR A 75 16.33 -2.52 2.83
CA TYR A 75 15.70 -2.88 4.11
C TYR A 75 14.81 -4.13 4.00
N LEU A 76 13.97 -4.24 2.97
CA LEU A 76 13.09 -5.40 2.78
C LEU A 76 13.90 -6.68 2.52
N LEU A 77 15.07 -6.56 1.89
CA LEU A 77 16.00 -7.68 1.73
C LEU A 77 16.51 -8.19 3.09
N SER A 78 16.88 -7.30 4.01
CA SER A 78 17.35 -7.70 5.33
C SER A 78 16.24 -8.32 6.18
N VAL A 79 15.01 -7.82 6.06
CA VAL A 79 13.82 -8.41 6.70
C VAL A 79 13.51 -9.79 6.11
N HIS A 80 13.48 -9.92 4.78
CA HIS A 80 13.24 -11.18 4.07
C HIS A 80 14.20 -12.29 4.52
N GLN A 81 15.50 -11.99 4.61
CA GLN A 81 16.54 -12.94 5.05
C GLN A 81 16.34 -13.46 6.49
N LYS A 82 15.56 -12.75 7.31
CA LYS A 82 15.33 -13.06 8.73
C LYS A 82 13.84 -13.10 9.06
N ILE A 83 12.99 -13.39 8.09
CA ILE A 83 11.53 -13.20 8.21
C ILE A 83 10.95 -13.98 9.40
N SER A 84 11.46 -15.18 9.68
CA SER A 84 11.03 -16.03 10.81
C SER A 84 11.45 -15.51 12.19
N SER A 85 12.30 -14.50 12.26
CA SER A 85 12.80 -13.92 13.51
C SER A 85 11.94 -12.76 14.01
N PHE A 86 10.99 -12.26 13.21
CA PHE A 86 10.16 -11.12 13.57
C PHE A 86 8.75 -11.55 13.99
N PRO A 87 8.13 -10.85 14.97
CA PRO A 87 6.73 -11.03 15.29
C PRO A 87 5.82 -10.78 14.09
N GLN A 88 4.76 -11.59 13.96
CA GLN A 88 3.77 -11.46 12.89
C GLN A 88 3.21 -10.02 12.76
N LYS A 89 2.98 -9.34 13.89
CA LYS A 89 2.47 -7.97 13.90
C LYS A 89 3.43 -6.97 13.25
N GLU A 90 4.72 -7.13 13.47
CA GLU A 90 5.76 -6.27 12.87
C GLU A 90 5.86 -6.53 11.36
N LEU A 91 5.74 -7.79 10.92
CA LEU A 91 5.68 -8.15 9.51
C LEU A 91 4.45 -7.56 8.81
N GLU A 92 3.28 -7.61 9.45
CA GLU A 92 2.06 -6.98 8.94
C GLU A 92 2.20 -5.46 8.83
N ASN A 93 2.84 -4.83 9.83
CA ASN A 93 3.17 -3.41 9.79
C ASN A 93 4.14 -3.11 8.63
N THR A 94 5.20 -3.91 8.44
CA THR A 94 6.13 -3.76 7.31
C THR A 94 5.39 -3.79 5.99
N VAL A 95 4.51 -4.78 5.78
CA VAL A 95 3.71 -4.91 4.54
C VAL A 95 2.82 -3.69 4.31
N LEU A 96 2.05 -3.27 5.33
CA LEU A 96 1.12 -2.15 5.19
C LEU A 96 1.84 -0.81 5.04
N TRP A 97 2.80 -0.52 5.91
CA TRP A 97 3.43 0.80 5.98
C TRP A 97 4.36 1.02 4.80
N CYS A 98 5.18 0.03 4.45
CA CYS A 98 6.02 0.15 3.27
C CYS A 98 5.17 0.11 1.99
N GLY A 99 4.10 -0.70 1.96
CA GLY A 99 3.17 -0.71 0.84
C GLY A 99 2.49 0.65 0.62
N ALA A 100 2.06 1.30 1.70
CA ALA A 100 1.51 2.65 1.66
C ALA A 100 2.55 3.67 1.20
N TYR A 101 3.79 3.57 1.71
CA TYR A 101 4.88 4.43 1.26
C TYR A 101 5.16 4.29 -0.24
N VAL A 102 5.23 3.06 -0.76
CA VAL A 102 5.39 2.79 -2.20
C VAL A 102 4.23 3.41 -3.00
N GLY A 103 2.99 3.28 -2.50
CA GLY A 103 1.85 3.91 -3.16
C GLY A 103 1.94 5.44 -3.16
N GLU A 104 2.36 6.07 -2.05
CA GLU A 104 2.60 7.53 -2.00
C GLU A 104 3.72 7.99 -2.96
N VAL A 105 4.76 7.18 -3.16
CA VAL A 105 5.77 7.46 -4.19
C VAL A 105 5.14 7.43 -5.57
N ILE A 106 4.33 6.40 -5.88
CA ILE A 106 3.63 6.30 -7.17
C ILE A 106 2.70 7.49 -7.38
N THR A 107 1.85 7.84 -6.41
CA THR A 107 0.90 8.96 -6.56
C THR A 107 1.57 10.31 -6.78
N ARG A 108 2.83 10.48 -6.32
CA ARG A 108 3.58 11.74 -6.47
C ARG A 108 4.45 11.80 -7.72
N THR A 109 4.81 10.65 -8.28
CA THR A 109 5.79 10.57 -9.38
C THR A 109 5.20 10.07 -10.69
N ALA A 110 4.02 9.45 -10.65
CA ALA A 110 3.37 8.96 -11.85
C ALA A 110 2.94 10.09 -12.79
N LYS A 111 2.84 9.78 -14.09
CA LYS A 111 2.39 10.72 -15.13
C LYS A 111 0.89 11.03 -15.09
N GLY A 112 0.12 10.24 -14.35
CA GLY A 112 -1.31 10.42 -14.16
C GLY A 112 -1.68 10.31 -12.68
N ASP A 113 -2.93 10.64 -12.38
CA ASP A 113 -3.44 10.55 -11.02
C ASP A 113 -3.64 9.09 -10.62
N TYR A 114 -3.21 8.76 -9.41
CA TYR A 114 -3.45 7.47 -8.80
C TYR A 114 -4.12 7.67 -7.45
N LEU A 115 -5.19 6.92 -7.20
CA LEU A 115 -6.06 7.10 -6.06
C LEU A 115 -6.23 5.77 -5.33
N TRP A 116 -6.21 5.82 -4.00
CA TRP A 116 -6.49 4.65 -3.18
C TRP A 116 -7.98 4.32 -3.24
N GLU A 117 -8.30 3.09 -3.59
CA GLU A 117 -9.66 2.56 -3.64
C GLU A 117 -9.76 1.25 -2.84
N ALA A 118 -10.91 1.02 -2.20
CA ALA A 118 -11.20 -0.23 -1.53
C ALA A 118 -11.52 -1.32 -2.56
N TYR A 119 -11.08 -2.55 -2.29
CA TYR A 119 -11.31 -3.71 -3.16
C TYR A 119 -12.78 -3.88 -3.53
N ASP A 120 -13.69 -3.78 -2.56
CA ASP A 120 -15.12 -4.00 -2.79
C ASP A 120 -15.71 -2.96 -3.74
N SER A 121 -15.29 -1.69 -3.64
CA SER A 121 -15.69 -0.61 -4.55
C SER A 121 -15.16 -0.84 -5.97
N TYR A 122 -13.90 -1.29 -6.08
CA TYR A 122 -13.30 -1.59 -7.37
C TYR A 122 -13.98 -2.79 -8.07
N VAL A 123 -14.28 -3.85 -7.32
CA VAL A 123 -14.93 -5.07 -7.84
C VAL A 123 -16.41 -4.85 -8.16
N GLU A 124 -17.10 -3.92 -7.48
CA GLU A 124 -18.47 -3.55 -7.84
C GLU A 124 -18.55 -3.05 -9.29
N ARG A 125 -17.52 -2.34 -9.75
CA ARG A 125 -17.40 -1.83 -11.12
C ARG A 125 -16.70 -2.79 -12.09
N ASN A 126 -15.93 -3.76 -11.57
CA ASN A 126 -15.13 -4.72 -12.34
C ASN A 126 -15.29 -6.15 -11.77
N PRO A 127 -16.48 -6.78 -11.87
CA PRO A 127 -16.80 -8.03 -11.17
C PRO A 127 -15.92 -9.22 -11.59
N GLU A 128 -15.43 -9.22 -12.84
CA GLU A 128 -14.52 -10.24 -13.39
C GLU A 128 -13.19 -10.34 -12.62
N ILE A 129 -12.79 -9.27 -11.95
CA ILE A 129 -11.54 -9.22 -11.17
C ILE A 129 -11.56 -10.20 -10.00
N LYS A 130 -12.75 -10.57 -9.49
CA LYS A 130 -12.88 -11.43 -8.31
C LYS A 130 -12.29 -12.83 -8.50
N GLU A 131 -12.28 -13.34 -9.73
CA GLU A 131 -11.72 -14.67 -10.03
C GLU A 131 -10.20 -14.63 -10.12
N VAL A 132 -9.62 -13.55 -10.65
CA VAL A 132 -8.18 -13.40 -10.86
C VAL A 132 -7.44 -12.83 -9.67
N MET A 133 -8.10 -12.00 -8.87
CA MET A 133 -7.54 -11.34 -7.69
C MET A 133 -8.52 -11.46 -6.53
N PRO A 134 -8.53 -12.60 -5.80
CA PRO A 134 -9.40 -12.76 -4.64
C PRO A 134 -9.10 -11.74 -3.52
N LEU A 135 -10.11 -11.42 -2.73
CA LEU A 135 -9.96 -10.58 -1.54
C LEU A 135 -9.03 -11.25 -0.52
N SER A 136 -8.00 -10.52 -0.11
CA SER A 136 -6.99 -10.93 0.86
C SER A 136 -6.48 -9.72 1.63
N PHE A 137 -5.62 -9.95 2.63
CA PHE A 137 -4.97 -8.86 3.37
C PHE A 137 -4.29 -7.84 2.45
N THR A 138 -3.65 -8.29 1.37
CA THR A 138 -2.82 -7.44 0.51
C THR A 138 -3.55 -6.90 -0.72
N THR A 139 -4.78 -7.37 -0.97
CA THR A 139 -5.63 -6.93 -2.08
C THR A 139 -6.80 -6.06 -1.62
N ARG A 140 -7.03 -5.91 -0.30
CA ARG A 140 -8.08 -5.05 0.29
C ARG A 140 -8.08 -3.61 -0.21
N THR A 141 -6.92 -3.12 -0.63
CA THR A 141 -6.71 -1.75 -1.07
C THR A 141 -5.90 -1.76 -2.35
N ILE A 142 -6.36 -0.97 -3.31
CA ILE A 142 -5.87 -0.95 -4.67
C ILE A 142 -5.51 0.50 -4.98
N LEU A 143 -4.45 0.72 -5.74
CA LEU A 143 -4.15 2.02 -6.30
C LEU A 143 -4.62 2.05 -7.75
N VAL A 144 -5.56 2.92 -8.07
CA VAL A 144 -6.29 2.94 -9.35
C VAL A 144 -6.01 4.25 -10.08
N SER A 145 -5.86 4.19 -11.40
CA SER A 145 -5.72 5.37 -12.25
C SER A 145 -6.98 6.24 -12.18
N GLY A 146 -6.81 7.52 -11.89
CA GLY A 146 -7.90 8.50 -11.84
C GLY A 146 -8.44 8.88 -13.22
N GLU A 147 -7.70 8.61 -14.31
CA GLU A 147 -8.12 8.97 -15.67
C GLU A 147 -9.26 8.08 -16.18
N ASP A 148 -9.08 6.76 -16.08
CA ASP A 148 -10.02 5.77 -16.64
C ASP A 148 -10.61 4.82 -15.61
N GLY A 149 -10.10 4.82 -14.37
CA GLY A 149 -10.55 3.93 -13.30
C GLY A 149 -10.32 2.44 -13.57
N LYS A 150 -9.50 2.08 -14.58
CA LYS A 150 -9.28 0.71 -15.08
C LYS A 150 -7.87 0.23 -14.85
N ALA A 151 -6.86 1.07 -15.07
CA ALA A 151 -5.50 0.70 -14.73
C ALA A 151 -5.36 0.66 -13.21
N MET A 152 -4.85 -0.45 -12.67
CA MET A 152 -4.71 -0.63 -11.23
C MET A 152 -3.37 -1.26 -10.87
N THR A 153 -2.95 -1.03 -9.63
CA THR A 153 -1.74 -1.61 -9.09
C THR A 153 -1.84 -1.86 -7.58
N LEU A 154 -0.98 -2.72 -7.05
CA LEU A 154 -1.10 -3.26 -5.68
C LEU A 154 0.20 -3.08 -4.87
N PRO A 155 0.53 -1.86 -4.41
CA PRO A 155 1.78 -1.59 -3.69
C PRO A 155 1.95 -2.46 -2.43
N VAL A 156 0.87 -2.68 -1.67
CA VAL A 156 0.86 -3.53 -0.47
C VAL A 156 1.16 -4.99 -0.82
N ASN A 157 0.53 -5.52 -1.87
CA ASN A 157 0.84 -6.86 -2.36
C ASN A 157 2.28 -6.98 -2.84
N LYS A 158 2.81 -5.95 -3.52
CA LYS A 158 4.19 -5.97 -3.99
C LYS A 158 5.20 -6.11 -2.85
N VAL A 159 5.00 -5.38 -1.75
CA VAL A 159 5.84 -5.52 -0.54
C VAL A 159 5.68 -6.90 0.10
N TYR A 160 4.46 -7.41 0.21
CA TYR A 160 4.23 -8.76 0.73
C TYR A 160 5.00 -9.81 -0.08
N ARG A 161 4.92 -9.74 -1.42
CA ARG A 161 5.65 -10.64 -2.31
C ARG A 161 7.16 -10.46 -2.21
N PHE A 162 7.67 -9.25 -1.95
CA PHE A 162 9.09 -9.07 -1.62
C PHE A 162 9.46 -9.88 -0.39
N LEU A 163 8.71 -9.74 0.71
CA LEU A 163 9.02 -10.43 1.95
C LEU A 163 8.91 -11.96 1.83
N THR A 164 7.94 -12.48 1.07
CA THR A 164 7.69 -13.93 1.00
C THR A 164 8.37 -14.65 -0.15
N GLU A 165 8.60 -13.96 -1.28
CA GLU A 165 9.17 -14.54 -2.50
C GLU A 165 10.58 -14.02 -2.79
N GLY A 166 10.99 -12.89 -2.20
CA GLY A 166 12.34 -12.34 -2.29
C GLY A 166 12.51 -11.15 -3.24
N PRO A 167 13.77 -10.74 -3.52
CA PRO A 167 14.12 -9.46 -4.15
C PRO A 167 13.72 -9.34 -5.63
N GLU A 168 13.27 -10.43 -6.28
CA GLU A 168 12.64 -10.38 -7.60
C GLU A 168 11.38 -9.50 -7.62
N ASN A 169 10.79 -9.25 -6.44
CA ASN A 169 9.72 -8.30 -6.25
C ASN A 169 10.20 -6.87 -5.92
N ASN A 170 11.35 -6.47 -6.46
CA ASN A 170 11.96 -5.15 -6.30
C ASN A 170 10.94 -4.00 -6.47
N ILE A 171 10.82 -3.16 -5.44
CA ILE A 171 9.81 -2.10 -5.38
C ILE A 171 10.27 -0.83 -6.09
N HIS A 172 11.57 -0.55 -6.17
CA HIS A 172 12.09 0.56 -6.98
C HIS A 172 11.77 0.36 -8.47
N TYR A 173 12.09 -0.81 -9.03
CA TYR A 173 11.80 -1.17 -10.41
C TYR A 173 10.30 -1.14 -10.71
N TYR A 174 9.50 -1.63 -9.76
CA TYR A 174 8.04 -1.54 -9.84
C TYR A 174 7.55 -0.08 -9.89
N GLY A 175 8.04 0.80 -9.01
CA GLY A 175 7.68 2.23 -9.00
C GLY A 175 8.13 2.97 -10.26
N GLN A 176 9.29 2.62 -10.81
CA GLN A 176 9.82 3.21 -12.05
C GLN A 176 8.87 3.03 -13.25
N GLY A 177 8.07 1.95 -13.25
CA GLY A 177 7.09 1.66 -14.30
C GLY A 177 5.99 2.72 -14.46
N PHE A 178 5.82 3.63 -13.50
CA PHE A 178 4.75 4.62 -13.48
C PHE A 178 5.17 6.02 -13.96
N ILE A 179 6.46 6.27 -14.23
CA ILE A 179 7.03 7.62 -14.42
C ILE A 179 7.06 8.07 -15.92
N ASN A 180 6.70 7.21 -16.88
CA ASN A 180 6.89 7.47 -18.33
C ASN A 180 5.70 8.12 -19.06
#